data_AF-A0A7C4SA47-F1
#
_entry.id   AF-A0A7C4SA47-F1
#
_cell.length_a   1.000
_cell.length_b   1.000
_cell.length_c   1.000
_cell.angle_alpha   90.00
_cell.angle_beta   90.00
_cell.angle_gamma   90.00
#
_symmetry.space_group_name_H-M   'P 1'
#
loop_
_entity.id
_entity.type
_entity.pdbx_description
1 polymer ?
#
loop_
_entity_poly.entity_id
_entity_poly.type
_entity_poly.pdbx_seq_one_letter_code
_entity_poly.pdbx_strand_id
1 'polypeptide(L)' 'IDPVIQEIDSVLAKPLSQTMLANSITYTPGTVTIDVDVPKKLLYVGVINPRKREEVIPLEPYIERWIEK' A
#
# COMPACT_ATOMS: atom_id res chain seq x y z
N ILE A 1 11.70 8.26 16.44
CA ILE A 1 10.84 8.08 15.25
C ILE A 1 11.37 8.98 14.15
N ASP A 2 11.32 8.51 12.92
CA ASP A 2 11.74 9.25 11.72
C ASP A 2 10.62 9.12 10.67
N PRO A 3 9.54 9.92 10.82
CA PRO A 3 8.35 9.75 9.99
C PRO A 3 8.60 10.24 8.56
N VAL A 4 8.27 9.41 7.59
CA VAL A 4 8.38 9.76 6.17
C VAL A 4 7.11 9.38 5.41
N ILE A 5 6.82 10.13 4.36
CA ILE A 5 5.80 9.77 3.36
C ILE A 5 6.52 8.99 2.27
N GLN A 6 6.06 7.76 2.00
CA GLN A 6 6.53 6.95 0.90
C GLN A 6 5.46 6.87 -0.18
N GLU A 7 5.88 7.11 -1.42
CA GLU A 7 5.10 6.84 -2.62
C GLU A 7 5.29 5.38 -3.03
N ILE A 8 4.20 4.64 -3.19
CA ILE A 8 4.20 3.21 -3.52
C ILE A 8 3.43 2.99 -4.81
N ASP A 9 4.15 2.69 -5.88
CA ASP A 9 3.56 2.18 -7.11
C ASP A 9 3.03 0.76 -6.89
N SER A 10 1.77 0.53 -7.26
CA SER A 10 1.11 -0.77 -7.20
C SER A 10 0.87 -1.37 -8.57
N VAL A 11 0.92 -2.69 -8.65
CA VAL A 11 0.55 -3.44 -9.87
C VAL A 11 -0.97 -3.63 -10.01
N LEU A 12 -1.71 -3.42 -8.93
CA LEU A 12 -3.16 -3.67 -8.86
C LEU A 12 -3.93 -2.59 -9.63
N ALA A 13 -4.73 -3.00 -10.64
CA ALA A 13 -5.52 -2.09 -11.46
C ALA A 13 -6.94 -1.90 -10.93
N LYS A 14 -7.56 -2.93 -10.32
CA LYS A 14 -8.92 -2.82 -9.81
C LYS A 14 -8.99 -1.90 -8.57
N PRO A 15 -9.95 -0.97 -8.50
CA PRO A 15 -10.14 -0.11 -7.32
C PRO A 15 -10.33 -0.89 -6.01
N LEU A 16 -11.04 -2.03 -6.09
CA LEU A 16 -11.24 -2.91 -4.93
C LEU A 16 -9.92 -3.50 -4.42
N SER A 17 -9.06 -3.98 -5.31
CA SER A 17 -7.75 -4.54 -4.95
C SER A 17 -6.85 -3.48 -4.31
N GLN A 18 -6.82 -2.27 -4.88
CA GLN A 18 -6.07 -1.14 -4.30
C GLN A 18 -6.60 -0.73 -2.93
N THR A 19 -7.93 -0.75 -2.73
CA THR A 19 -8.55 -0.47 -1.43
C THR A 19 -8.17 -1.53 -0.39
N MET A 20 -8.14 -2.81 -0.79
CA MET A 20 -7.70 -3.88 0.11
C MET A 20 -6.22 -3.76 0.46
N LEU A 21 -5.38 -3.36 -0.50
CA LEU A 21 -3.97 -3.09 -0.25
C LEU A 21 -3.82 -1.94 0.75
N ALA A 22 -4.51 -0.81 0.54
CA ALA A 22 -4.52 0.34 1.44
C ALA A 22 -4.91 -0.02 2.87
N ASN A 23 -5.96 -0.84 3.05
CA ASN A 23 -6.37 -1.31 4.37
C ASN A 23 -5.32 -2.22 5.00
N SER A 24 -4.72 -3.12 4.23
CA SER A 24 -3.66 -4.00 4.73
C SER A 24 -2.42 -3.24 5.20
N ILE A 25 -2.06 -2.14 4.53
CA ILE A 25 -1.01 -1.22 4.94
C ILE A 25 -1.41 -0.54 6.26
N THR A 26 -2.63 -0.02 6.38
CA THR A 26 -3.10 0.65 7.61
C THR A 26 -3.13 -0.31 8.82
N TYR A 27 -3.36 -1.60 8.60
CA TYR A 27 -3.31 -2.61 9.67
C TYR A 27 -1.90 -3.12 9.99
N THR A 28 -0.90 -2.75 9.18
CA THR A 28 0.50 -3.08 9.46
C THR A 28 1.04 -2.10 10.53
N PRO A 29 1.65 -2.59 11.62
CA PRO A 29 2.12 -1.70 12.68
C PRO A 29 3.14 -0.66 12.21
N GLY A 30 2.84 0.61 12.49
CA GLY A 30 3.70 1.75 12.17
C GLY A 30 3.56 2.29 10.75
N THR A 31 2.48 1.94 10.05
CA THR A 31 2.15 2.46 8.72
C THR A 31 0.69 2.93 8.66
N VAL A 32 0.40 3.92 7.81
CA VAL A 32 -0.96 4.41 7.55
C VAL A 32 -1.06 4.85 6.10
N THR A 33 -2.11 4.42 5.40
CA THR A 33 -2.39 4.94 4.05
C THR A 33 -3.02 6.32 4.15
N ILE A 34 -2.43 7.31 3.48
CA ILE A 34 -2.88 8.71 3.46
C ILE A 34 -3.81 8.94 2.27
N ASP A 35 -3.41 8.48 1.09
CA ASP A 35 -4.17 8.66 -0.15
C ASP A 35 -3.91 7.50 -1.13
N VAL A 36 -4.86 7.29 -2.05
CA VAL A 36 -4.82 6.27 -3.10
C VAL A 36 -5.25 6.91 -4.43
N ASP A 37 -4.28 7.20 -5.31
CA ASP A 37 -4.55 7.63 -6.68
C ASP A 37 -4.84 6.38 -7.53
N VAL A 38 -6.12 5.99 -7.53
CA VAL A 38 -6.59 4.76 -8.20
C VAL A 38 -6.23 4.71 -9.70
N PRO A 39 -6.41 5.79 -10.50
CA PRO A 39 -6.00 5.81 -11.90
C PRO A 39 -4.50 5.59 -12.11
N LYS A 40 -3.64 6.17 -11.26
CA LYS A 40 -2.18 5.99 -11.35
C LYS A 40 -1.65 4.74 -10.66
N LYS A 41 -2.49 4.07 -9.86
CA LYS A 41 -2.11 2.93 -9.01
C LYS A 41 -1.01 3.31 -8.01
N LEU A 42 -1.11 4.53 -7.47
CA LEU A 42 -0.10 5.10 -6.58
C LEU A 42 -0.71 5.29 -5.18
N LEU A 43 -0.05 4.77 -4.16
CA LEU A 43 -0.45 4.93 -2.76
C LEU A 43 0.55 5.84 -2.04
N TYR A 44 0.03 6.79 -1.27
CA TYR A 44 0.84 7.62 -0.38
C TYR A 44 0.72 7.06 1.03
N VAL A 45 1.85 6.61 1.60
CA VAL A 45 1.88 5.90 2.87
C VAL A 45 2.75 6.66 3.86
N GLY A 46 2.18 6.99 5.02
CA GLY A 46 2.95 7.46 6.16
C GLY A 46 3.57 6.26 6.89
N VAL A 47 4.88 6.28 7.10
CA VAL A 47 5.59 5.28 7.91
C VAL A 47 6.32 5.97 9.06
N ILE A 48 6.28 5.39 10.26
CA ILE A 48 6.88 6.01 11.46
C ILE A 48 8.41 5.93 11.51
N ASN A 49 9.01 5.07 10.68
CA ASN A 49 10.43 4.95 10.39
C ASN A 49 10.59 4.47 8.93
N PRO A 50 11.69 4.82 8.22
CA PRO A 50 11.92 4.35 6.86
C PRO A 50 11.92 2.82 6.77
N ARG A 51 11.20 2.30 5.78
CA ARG A 51 11.08 0.86 5.47
C ARG A 51 11.26 0.63 3.98
N LYS A 52 11.60 -0.60 3.58
CA LYS A 52 11.59 -1.01 2.17
C LYS A 52 10.15 -1.17 1.68
N ARG A 53 9.93 -1.01 0.38
CA ARG A 53 8.61 -1.17 -0.27
C ARG A 53 7.97 -2.51 0.10
N GLU A 54 8.74 -3.60 0.06
CA GLU A 54 8.24 -4.95 0.32
C GLU A 54 7.75 -5.14 1.77
N GLU A 55 8.28 -4.35 2.70
CA GLU A 55 7.87 -4.35 4.11
C GLU A 55 6.62 -3.49 4.34
N VAL A 56 6.34 -2.54 3.45
CA VAL A 56 5.13 -1.69 3.48
C VAL A 56 3.95 -2.42 2.84
N ILE A 57 4.18 -3.15 1.74
CA ILE A 57 3.12 -3.86 0.99
C ILE A 57 3.32 -5.38 0.87
N PRO A 58 3.49 -6.12 1.99
CA PRO A 58 3.76 -7.56 1.94
C PRO A 58 2.60 -8.37 1.33
N LEU A 59 1.39 -7.81 1.31
CA LEU A 59 0.17 -8.49 0.86
C LEU A 59 -0.20 -8.25 -0.61
N GLU A 60 0.49 -7.36 -1.32
CA GLU A 60 0.23 -7.08 -2.74
C GLU A 60 0.20 -8.36 -3.61
N PRO A 61 1.18 -9.29 -3.52
CA PRO A 61 1.17 -10.52 -4.33
C PRO A 61 0.01 -11.47 -4.00
N TYR A 62 -0.56 -11.37 -2.80
CA TYR A 62 -1.69 -12.20 -2.37
C TYR A 62 -3.00 -11.62 -2.90
N ILE A 63 -3.18 -10.31 -2.76
CA ILE A 63 -4.33 -9.58 -3.29
C ILE A 63 -4.41 -9.72 -4.81
N GLU A 64 -3.27 -9.63 -5.50
CA GLU A 64 -3.18 -9.87 -6.94
C GLU A 64 -3.74 -11.25 -7.32
N ARG A 65 -3.38 -12.30 -6.56
CA ARG A 65 -3.87 -13.66 -6.81
C ARG A 65 -5.34 -13.86 -6.47
N TRP A 66 -5.85 -13.18 -5.45
CA TRP A 66 -7.21 -13.41 -4.94
C TRP A 66 -8.29 -12.66 -5.73
N ILE A 67 -8.00 -11.44 -6.19
CA ILE A 67 -9.05 -10.48 -6.60
C ILE A 67 -8.71 -9.77 -7.91
N GLU A 68 -7.42 -9.65 -8.26
CA GLU A 68 -7.01 -8.91 -9.45
C GLU A 68 -7.27 -9.68 -10.74
N LYS A 69 -7.15 -11.02 -10.73
CA LYS A 69 -7.56 -11.89 -11.85
C LYS A 69 -9.08 -11.91 -12.06
#